data_AF-A0A538HBB6-F1
#
_entry.id   AF-A0A538HBB6-F1
#
_cell.length_a   1.000
_cell.length_b   1.000
_cell.length_c   1.000
_cell.angle_alpha   90.00
_cell.angle_beta   90.00
_cell.angle_gamma   90.00
#
_symmetry.space_group_name_H-M   'P 1'
#
loop_
_entity.id
_entity.type
_entity.pdbx_description
1 polymer ?
#
loop_
_entity_poly.entity_id
_entity_poly.type
_entity_poly.pdbx_seq_one_letter_code
_entity_poly.pdbx_strand_id
1 'polypeptide(L)'
;MSRAIRVAAMIGVVILLLGACSSKKKSSSATSKTTAAPATTAAPAATTTTAAAGTPKQTMTVTPSTGLKNGQVVHVVGKGFTPGATRGVLECADKGNATGAGDCDLGGIKTAAAAADGTVTIDLPVKKGPFGSNNVVCSAAQKCLLSMSDLTATPKELATENISFA
;
A
#
# COMPACT_ATOMS: atom_id res chain seq x y z
N MET A 1 19.63 37.97 3.07
CA MET A 1 18.67 38.94 2.50
C MET A 1 17.27 38.47 2.88
N SER A 2 16.71 39.14 3.89
CA SER A 2 15.48 38.78 4.58
C SER A 2 14.25 39.18 3.77
N ARG A 3 13.23 38.31 3.69
CA ARG A 3 11.85 38.73 3.47
C ARG A 3 10.93 38.01 4.44
N ALA A 4 10.60 38.72 5.51
CA ALA A 4 9.46 38.46 6.37
C ALA A 4 8.25 39.23 5.82
N ILE A 5 7.08 38.60 5.72
CA ILE A 5 5.79 39.28 5.62
C ILE A 5 4.80 38.55 6.53
N ARG A 6 4.32 39.25 7.55
CA ARG A 6 3.18 38.89 8.41
C ARG A 6 1.92 39.50 7.78
N VAL A 7 0.82 38.76 7.72
CA VAL A 7 -0.56 39.31 7.75
C VAL A 7 -1.43 38.38 8.58
N ALA A 8 -2.24 38.99 9.44
CA ALA A 8 -3.09 38.38 10.45
C ALA A 8 -4.56 38.26 10.00
N ALA A 9 -5.29 37.42 10.74
CA ALA A 9 -6.72 37.44 11.05
C ALA A 9 -7.76 37.13 9.94
N MET A 10 -8.64 36.14 10.18
CA MET A 10 -10.07 36.33 10.53
C MET A 10 -10.87 35.02 10.41
N ILE A 11 -11.41 34.58 11.55
CA ILE A 11 -12.81 34.17 11.83
C ILE A 11 -13.63 33.51 10.70
N GLY A 12 -14.14 32.30 10.98
CA GLY A 12 -15.25 31.69 10.23
C GLY A 12 -15.80 30.44 10.92
N VAL A 13 -16.68 30.62 11.91
CA VAL A 13 -17.51 29.58 12.53
C VAL A 13 -18.61 29.16 11.54
N VAL A 14 -18.79 27.86 11.29
CA VAL A 14 -20.00 27.31 10.65
C VAL A 14 -20.56 26.19 11.52
N ILE A 15 -21.81 26.38 11.91
CA ILE A 15 -22.62 25.61 12.85
C ILE A 15 -23.72 24.86 12.07
N LEU A 16 -24.01 23.63 12.55
CA LEU A 16 -25.24 22.82 12.42
C LEU A 16 -25.78 22.47 11.03
N LEU A 17 -26.11 21.19 10.85
CA LEU A 17 -27.48 20.74 10.56
C LEU A 17 -27.63 19.24 10.93
N LEU A 18 -28.45 18.98 11.94
CA LEU A 18 -29.03 17.67 12.24
C LEU A 18 -30.13 17.36 11.21
N GLY A 19 -30.08 16.18 10.59
CA GLY A 19 -31.11 15.67 9.69
C GLY A 19 -31.53 14.26 10.10
N ALA A 20 -32.78 14.14 10.56
CA ALA A 20 -33.43 12.91 11.00
C ALA A 20 -34.14 12.15 9.86
N CYS A 21 -34.74 11.00 10.22
CA CYS A 21 -35.75 10.18 9.53
C CYS A 21 -35.27 8.98 8.72
N SER A 22 -35.22 7.81 9.38
CA SER A 22 -35.33 6.49 8.71
C SER A 22 -36.69 5.85 9.01
N SER A 23 -37.63 6.15 8.11
CA SER A 23 -38.67 5.31 7.50
C SER A 23 -39.19 4.06 8.24
N LYS A 24 -40.43 4.17 8.72
CA LYS A 24 -41.42 3.09 8.95
C LYS A 24 -41.53 2.15 7.74
N LYS A 25 -41.40 0.84 7.96
CA LYS A 25 -42.07 -0.19 7.13
C LYS A 25 -42.93 -1.11 7.99
N LYS A 26 -44.23 -1.08 7.70
CA LYS A 26 -45.26 -2.03 8.11
C LYS A 26 -44.99 -3.40 7.47
N SER A 27 -45.20 -4.48 8.23
CA SER A 27 -45.82 -5.73 7.79
C SER A 27 -46.07 -6.57 9.04
N SER A 28 -47.28 -6.56 9.57
CA SER A 28 -48.38 -7.49 9.26
C SER A 28 -48.16 -8.87 9.90
N SER A 29 -48.93 -9.10 10.96
CA SER A 29 -49.09 -10.36 11.68
C SER A 29 -49.60 -11.47 10.75
N ALA A 30 -48.98 -12.64 10.84
CA ALA A 30 -49.60 -13.90 10.42
C ALA A 30 -49.46 -14.90 11.57
N THR A 31 -50.60 -15.23 12.17
CA THR A 31 -50.77 -16.42 13.01
C THR A 31 -50.60 -17.66 12.12
N SER A 32 -49.81 -18.63 12.56
CA SER A 32 -49.82 -19.99 12.00
C SER A 32 -49.65 -20.98 13.14
N LYS A 33 -50.64 -21.87 13.23
CA LYS A 33 -50.81 -22.91 14.24
C LYS A 33 -49.70 -23.96 14.16
N THR A 34 -49.35 -24.45 15.34
CA THR A 34 -48.67 -25.69 15.71
C THR A 34 -48.87 -26.86 14.73
N THR A 35 -47.78 -27.47 14.28
CA THR A 35 -47.69 -28.91 13.91
C THR A 35 -46.26 -29.40 14.17
N ALA A 36 -46.19 -30.66 14.60
CA ALA A 36 -45.12 -31.40 15.28
C ALA A 36 -43.68 -31.30 14.76
N ALA A 37 -42.76 -31.43 15.73
CA ALA A 37 -41.32 -31.56 15.59
C ALA A 37 -40.88 -32.92 15.03
N PRO A 38 -39.74 -32.94 14.31
CA PRO A 38 -38.75 -33.99 14.48
C PRO A 38 -37.49 -33.40 15.15
N ALA A 39 -36.98 -34.10 16.15
CA ALA A 39 -35.73 -33.77 16.82
C ALA A 39 -34.58 -33.78 15.81
N THR A 40 -34.02 -32.60 15.53
CA THR A 40 -32.78 -32.46 14.77
C THR A 40 -31.69 -32.11 15.77
N THR A 41 -30.68 -32.97 15.87
CA THR A 41 -29.44 -32.77 16.62
C THR A 41 -28.89 -31.37 16.38
N ALA A 42 -28.84 -30.54 17.43
CA ALA A 42 -28.22 -29.23 17.35
C ALA A 42 -26.72 -29.41 17.11
N ALA A 43 -26.26 -29.13 15.89
CA ALA A 43 -24.85 -28.90 15.63
C ALA A 43 -24.41 -27.65 16.42
N PRO A 44 -23.21 -27.66 17.04
CA PRO A 44 -22.72 -26.47 17.74
C PRO A 44 -22.63 -25.32 16.73
N ALA A 45 -23.32 -24.22 17.04
CA ALA A 45 -23.17 -22.97 16.30
C ALA A 45 -21.70 -22.57 16.39
N ALA A 46 -20.99 -22.65 15.26
CA ALA A 46 -19.64 -22.14 15.18
C ALA A 46 -19.70 -20.63 15.43
N THR A 47 -19.18 -20.20 16.57
CA THR A 47 -18.94 -18.80 16.86
C THR A 47 -17.90 -18.32 15.86
N THR A 48 -18.34 -17.71 14.75
CA THR A 48 -17.46 -16.95 13.87
C THR A 48 -16.98 -15.74 14.65
N THR A 49 -15.82 -15.89 15.28
CA THR A 49 -15.03 -14.76 15.75
C THR A 49 -14.64 -13.95 14.52
N THR A 50 -15.34 -12.85 14.28
CA THR A 50 -14.93 -11.85 13.30
C THR A 50 -13.57 -11.31 13.76
N ALA A 51 -12.48 -11.82 13.17
CA ALA A 51 -11.18 -11.21 13.31
C ALA A 51 -11.29 -9.78 12.78
N ALA A 52 -10.90 -8.79 13.60
CA ALA A 52 -10.73 -7.44 13.12
C ALA A 52 -9.72 -7.48 11.98
N ALA A 53 -10.16 -7.19 10.75
CA ALA A 53 -9.27 -7.11 9.60
C ALA A 53 -8.28 -5.97 9.85
N GLY A 54 -7.05 -6.32 10.20
CA GLY A 54 -5.94 -5.36 10.15
C GLY A 54 -5.79 -4.87 8.71
N THR A 55 -5.33 -3.62 8.54
CA THR A 55 -4.96 -3.12 7.22
C THR A 55 -4.02 -4.13 6.56
N PRO A 56 -4.32 -4.64 5.34
CA PRO A 56 -3.46 -5.61 4.70
C PRO A 56 -2.06 -5.01 4.56
N LYS A 57 -1.05 -5.67 5.13
CA LYS A 57 0.34 -5.28 4.93
C LYS A 57 0.70 -5.51 3.46
N GLN A 58 1.26 -4.50 2.80
CA GLN A 58 1.69 -4.65 1.42
C GLN A 58 2.88 -5.62 1.32
N THR A 59 2.90 -6.37 0.23
CA THR A 59 3.99 -7.27 -0.12
C THR A 59 4.45 -6.98 -1.55
N MET A 60 5.68 -7.37 -1.86
CA MET A 60 6.23 -7.25 -3.20
C MET A 60 7.05 -8.50 -3.53
N THR A 61 7.17 -8.82 -4.80
CA THR A 61 8.07 -9.85 -5.30
C THR A 61 8.79 -9.32 -6.54
N VAL A 62 10.02 -9.74 -6.74
CA VAL A 62 10.87 -9.30 -7.84
C VAL A 62 11.48 -10.52 -8.52
N THR A 63 11.27 -10.66 -9.83
CA THR A 63 11.77 -11.82 -10.59
C THR A 63 12.51 -11.36 -11.84
N PRO A 64 13.80 -11.75 -12.01
CA PRO A 64 14.70 -12.30 -10.99
C PRO A 64 15.09 -11.23 -9.96
N SER A 65 15.55 -11.64 -8.77
CA SER A 65 16.02 -10.73 -7.70
C SER A 65 17.52 -10.82 -7.41
N THR A 66 18.23 -11.79 -7.97
CA THR A 66 19.66 -12.01 -7.68
C THR A 66 20.45 -12.28 -8.96
N GLY A 67 21.77 -12.10 -8.89
CA GLY A 67 22.66 -12.25 -10.05
C GLY A 67 22.34 -11.26 -11.18
N LEU A 68 21.77 -10.09 -10.82
CA LEU A 68 21.29 -9.10 -11.78
C LEU A 68 22.46 -8.44 -12.52
N LYS A 69 22.19 -8.06 -13.76
CA LYS A 69 23.07 -7.23 -14.58
C LYS A 69 22.51 -5.80 -14.65
N ASN A 70 23.40 -4.84 -14.87
CA ASN A 70 22.96 -3.45 -15.08
C ASN A 70 22.02 -3.35 -16.28
N GLY A 71 20.90 -2.65 -16.12
CA GLY A 71 19.87 -2.47 -17.15
C GLY A 71 18.98 -3.70 -17.36
N GLN A 72 19.18 -4.78 -16.60
CA GLN A 72 18.31 -5.95 -16.69
C GLN A 72 16.89 -5.59 -16.25
N VAL A 73 15.91 -5.98 -17.06
CA VAL A 73 14.51 -5.80 -16.69
C VAL A 73 14.12 -6.89 -15.70
N VAL A 74 13.56 -6.48 -14.56
CA VAL A 74 12.93 -7.36 -13.58
C VAL A 74 11.43 -7.14 -13.57
N HIS A 75 10.69 -8.21 -13.30
CA HIS A 75 9.26 -8.19 -13.12
C HIS A 75 8.92 -7.96 -11.65
N VAL A 76 8.22 -6.87 -11.36
CA VAL A 76 7.84 -6.47 -10.00
C VAL A 76 6.34 -6.64 -9.83
N VAL A 77 5.93 -7.40 -8.81
CA VAL A 77 4.52 -7.58 -8.44
C VAL A 77 4.31 -7.19 -7.00
N GLY A 78 3.56 -6.12 -6.78
CA GLY A 78 3.08 -5.66 -5.48
C GLY A 78 1.66 -6.13 -5.19
N LYS A 79 1.31 -6.35 -3.92
CA LYS A 79 -0.04 -6.73 -3.47
C LYS A 79 -0.48 -5.96 -2.23
N GLY A 80 -1.80 -5.83 -2.08
CA GLY A 80 -2.43 -5.19 -0.92
C GLY A 80 -2.45 -3.67 -1.00
N PHE A 81 -2.22 -3.09 -2.18
CA PHE A 81 -2.26 -1.65 -2.38
C PHE A 81 -3.70 -1.17 -2.62
N THR A 82 -4.01 0.07 -2.23
CA THR A 82 -5.33 0.66 -2.49
C THR A 82 -5.66 0.65 -4.00
N PRO A 83 -6.76 -0.01 -4.44
CA PRO A 83 -7.14 -0.07 -5.84
C PRO A 83 -7.26 1.28 -6.53
N GLY A 84 -6.83 1.36 -7.79
CA GLY A 84 -6.86 2.56 -8.62
C GLY A 84 -5.82 3.63 -8.26
N ALA A 85 -5.13 3.50 -7.13
CA ALA A 85 -4.14 4.47 -6.72
C ALA A 85 -2.78 4.19 -7.37
N THR A 86 -2.08 5.25 -7.78
CA THR A 86 -0.75 5.15 -8.41
C THR A 86 0.32 4.81 -7.38
N ARG A 87 1.14 3.79 -7.65
CA ARG A 87 2.32 3.44 -6.87
C ARG A 87 3.57 3.63 -7.71
N GLY A 88 4.63 4.11 -7.09
CA GLY A 88 5.96 4.21 -7.68
C GLY A 88 6.83 3.06 -7.22
N VAL A 89 7.69 2.55 -8.09
CA VAL A 89 8.79 1.65 -7.75
C VAL A 89 10.11 2.35 -8.07
N LEU A 90 11.04 2.27 -7.14
CA LEU A 90 12.37 2.85 -7.26
C LEU A 90 13.42 1.96 -6.60
N GLU A 91 14.67 2.11 -7.02
CA GLU A 91 15.81 1.39 -6.49
C GLU A 91 16.56 2.25 -5.46
N CYS A 92 16.97 1.65 -4.34
CA CYS A 92 17.80 2.29 -3.32
C CYS A 92 18.93 1.37 -2.86
N ALA A 93 19.99 1.95 -2.28
CA ALA A 93 20.86 1.18 -1.40
C ALA A 93 20.06 0.63 -0.20
N ASP A 94 20.37 -0.59 0.22
CA ASP A 94 19.89 -1.11 1.50
C ASP A 94 20.90 -0.78 2.60
N LYS A 95 20.60 0.29 3.37
CA LYS A 95 21.34 0.71 4.56
C LYS A 95 20.47 0.62 5.82
N GLY A 96 19.37 -0.14 5.77
CA GLY A 96 18.35 -0.16 6.83
C GLY A 96 17.80 1.25 7.12
N ASN A 97 17.74 1.62 8.40
CA ASN A 97 17.20 2.92 8.85
C ASN A 97 18.03 4.13 8.39
N ALA A 98 19.24 3.92 7.90
CA ALA A 98 20.11 4.99 7.39
C ALA A 98 19.89 5.27 5.89
N THR A 99 19.05 4.51 5.19
CA THR A 99 18.73 4.76 3.78
C THR A 99 18.00 6.10 3.65
N GLY A 100 18.61 7.06 2.96
CA GLY A 100 18.03 8.37 2.70
C GLY A 100 17.71 8.59 1.22
N ALA A 101 17.07 9.72 0.90
CA ALA A 101 16.70 10.06 -0.48
C ALA A 101 17.93 10.14 -1.43
N GLY A 102 19.09 10.54 -0.92
CA GLY A 102 20.34 10.55 -1.69
C GLY A 102 20.86 9.16 -2.08
N ASP A 103 20.34 8.10 -1.46
CA ASP A 103 20.71 6.70 -1.71
C ASP A 103 19.82 6.01 -2.74
N CYS A 104 18.92 6.74 -3.39
CA CYS A 104 17.90 6.17 -4.27
C CYS A 104 17.98 6.73 -5.69
N ASP A 105 17.64 5.91 -6.69
CA ASP A 105 17.52 6.33 -8.08
C ASP A 105 16.17 7.03 -8.34
N LEU A 106 16.08 8.28 -7.90
CA LEU A 106 14.87 9.10 -8.09
C LEU A 106 14.59 9.42 -9.56
N GLY A 107 15.58 9.29 -10.45
CA GLY A 107 15.40 9.46 -11.90
C GLY A 107 14.87 8.19 -12.60
N GLY A 108 15.00 7.03 -11.94
CA GLY A 108 14.58 5.72 -12.46
C GLY A 108 13.16 5.30 -12.07
N ILE A 109 12.40 6.15 -11.38
CA ILE A 109 11.08 5.81 -10.86
C ILE A 109 10.15 5.36 -12.01
N LYS A 110 9.51 4.21 -11.83
CA LYS A 110 8.40 3.74 -12.68
C LYS A 110 7.12 3.71 -11.87
N THR A 111 5.99 3.94 -12.53
CA THR A 111 4.69 3.98 -11.86
C THR A 111 3.67 3.09 -12.56
N ALA A 112 2.73 2.56 -11.78
CA ALA A 112 1.53 1.89 -12.25
C ALA A 112 0.39 2.12 -11.26
N ALA A 113 -0.84 2.09 -11.75
CA ALA A 113 -2.01 2.07 -10.88
C ALA A 113 -2.21 0.66 -10.33
N ALA A 114 -2.60 0.54 -9.06
CA ALA A 114 -3.07 -0.73 -8.52
C ALA A 114 -4.36 -1.16 -9.22
N ALA A 115 -4.44 -2.42 -9.61
CA ALA A 115 -5.64 -3.03 -10.17
C ALA A 115 -6.76 -3.12 -9.11
N ALA A 116 -7.95 -3.57 -9.53
CA ALA A 116 -9.13 -3.68 -8.67
C ALA A 116 -8.92 -4.63 -7.47
N ASP A 117 -8.02 -5.60 -7.59
CA ASP A 117 -7.63 -6.54 -6.52
C ASP A 117 -6.47 -6.04 -5.65
N GLY A 118 -5.98 -4.81 -5.90
CA GLY A 118 -4.84 -4.22 -5.21
C GLY A 118 -3.47 -4.72 -5.67
N THR A 119 -3.39 -5.42 -6.81
CA THR A 119 -2.13 -5.83 -7.45
C THR A 119 -1.52 -4.67 -8.23
N VAL A 120 -0.21 -4.46 -8.10
CA VAL A 120 0.57 -3.52 -8.92
C VAL A 120 1.61 -4.32 -9.70
N THR A 121 1.73 -4.10 -11.01
CA THR A 121 2.69 -4.82 -11.86
C THR A 121 3.51 -3.83 -12.66
N ILE A 122 4.84 -3.92 -12.56
CA ILE A 122 5.80 -3.03 -13.24
C ILE A 122 6.98 -3.86 -13.75
N ASP A 123 7.37 -3.64 -14.99
CA ASP A 123 8.67 -4.07 -15.50
C ASP A 123 9.69 -2.93 -15.31
N LEU A 124 10.74 -3.20 -14.53
CA LEU A 124 11.72 -2.19 -14.12
C LEU A 124 13.11 -2.56 -14.65
N PRO A 125 13.75 -1.73 -15.48
CA PRO A 125 15.18 -1.87 -15.75
C PRO A 125 15.97 -1.46 -14.50
N VAL A 126 16.55 -2.43 -13.78
CA VAL A 126 17.36 -2.15 -12.59
C VAL A 126 18.70 -1.54 -12.96
N LYS A 127 19.25 -0.69 -12.10
CA LYS A 127 20.47 0.08 -12.37
C LYS A 127 21.51 -0.22 -11.30
N LYS A 128 22.62 -0.84 -11.70
CA LYS A 128 23.74 -1.14 -10.79
C LYS A 128 24.37 0.13 -10.19
N GLY A 129 24.21 1.28 -10.84
CA GLY A 129 24.75 2.57 -10.42
C GLY A 129 25.83 3.12 -11.36
N PRO A 130 26.40 4.30 -11.07
CA PRO A 130 26.05 5.15 -9.93
C PRO A 130 24.65 5.77 -10.05
N PHE A 131 23.97 5.96 -8.93
CA PHE A 131 22.71 6.71 -8.84
C PHE A 131 22.57 7.44 -7.49
N GLY A 132 21.59 8.33 -7.43
CA GLY A 132 21.35 9.19 -6.28
C GLY A 132 22.48 10.20 -6.04
N SER A 133 22.25 11.15 -5.14
CA SER A 133 23.26 12.16 -4.78
C SER A 133 24.47 11.57 -4.05
N ASN A 134 24.32 10.36 -3.48
CA ASN A 134 25.39 9.64 -2.77
C ASN A 134 26.20 8.72 -3.68
N ASN A 135 25.97 8.73 -5.00
CA ASN A 135 26.68 7.91 -5.99
C ASN A 135 26.68 6.41 -5.65
N VAL A 136 25.51 5.87 -5.28
CA VAL A 136 25.34 4.46 -4.90
C VAL A 136 25.69 3.54 -6.06
N VAL A 137 26.49 2.50 -5.79
CA VAL A 137 26.77 1.40 -6.71
C VAL A 137 26.42 0.08 -6.03
N CYS A 138 25.38 -0.59 -6.52
CA CYS A 138 24.92 -1.89 -6.06
C CYS A 138 25.90 -3.00 -6.48
N SER A 139 26.08 -4.00 -5.62
CA SER A 139 26.92 -5.16 -5.88
C SER A 139 26.56 -6.31 -4.95
N ALA A 140 27.33 -7.40 -5.00
CA ALA A 140 27.24 -8.44 -3.99
C ALA A 140 27.54 -7.90 -2.56
N ALA A 141 28.41 -6.89 -2.42
CA ALA A 141 28.80 -6.30 -1.15
C ALA A 141 27.87 -5.15 -0.72
N GLN A 142 27.49 -4.29 -1.67
CA GLN A 142 26.52 -3.21 -1.43
C GLN A 142 25.13 -3.69 -1.88
N LYS A 143 24.33 -4.18 -0.93
CA LYS A 143 22.97 -4.62 -1.20
C LYS A 143 22.10 -3.43 -1.58
N CYS A 144 21.14 -3.70 -2.45
CA CYS A 144 20.13 -2.74 -2.87
C CYS A 144 18.75 -3.36 -2.72
N LEU A 145 17.73 -2.52 -2.70
CA LEU A 145 16.34 -2.92 -2.61
C LEU A 145 15.53 -2.16 -3.65
N LEU A 146 14.42 -2.77 -4.06
CA LEU A 146 13.33 -2.05 -4.68
C LEU A 146 12.34 -1.64 -3.59
N SER A 147 11.80 -0.43 -3.71
CA SER A 147 10.76 0.11 -2.85
C SER A 147 9.55 0.48 -3.69
N MET A 148 8.39 -0.10 -3.37
CA MET A 148 7.11 0.26 -3.95
C MET A 148 6.28 1.01 -2.91
N SER A 149 5.88 2.25 -3.22
CA SER A 149 5.12 3.08 -2.29
C SER A 149 4.20 4.06 -2.99
N ASP A 150 3.40 4.79 -2.20
CA ASP A 150 2.88 6.07 -2.66
C ASP A 150 4.03 7.09 -2.87
N LEU A 151 3.78 8.10 -3.69
CA LEU A 151 4.78 9.11 -4.08
C LEU A 151 4.78 10.31 -3.12
N THR A 152 4.78 10.03 -1.81
CA THR A 152 4.84 11.05 -0.76
C THR A 152 6.07 10.88 0.12
N ALA A 153 6.41 11.91 0.89
CA ALA A 153 7.55 11.87 1.81
C ALA A 153 7.35 10.90 2.99
N THR A 154 6.10 10.52 3.27
CA THR A 154 5.71 9.65 4.39
C THR A 154 4.71 8.62 3.91
N PRO A 155 5.17 7.58 3.19
CA PRO A 155 4.26 6.65 2.55
C PRO A 155 3.46 5.85 3.58
N LYS A 156 2.17 5.73 3.31
CA LYS A 156 1.22 4.95 4.13
C LYS A 156 1.18 3.49 3.68
N GLU A 157 1.46 3.25 2.41
CA GLU A 157 1.57 1.92 1.82
C GLU A 157 2.97 1.75 1.26
N LEU A 158 3.67 0.71 1.71
CA LEU A 158 5.06 0.46 1.38
C LEU A 158 5.32 -1.04 1.34
N ALA A 159 6.00 -1.49 0.29
CA ALA A 159 6.62 -2.81 0.23
C ALA A 159 8.05 -2.68 -0.31
N THR A 160 8.97 -3.45 0.25
CA THR A 160 10.38 -3.44 -0.11
C THR A 160 10.87 -4.86 -0.35
N GLU A 161 11.68 -5.08 -1.37
CA GLU A 161 12.31 -6.36 -1.65
C GLU A 161 13.77 -6.17 -2.02
N ASN A 162 14.63 -7.01 -1.44
CA ASN A 162 16.06 -6.96 -1.68
C ASN A 162 16.40 -7.54 -3.05
N ILE A 163 17.35 -6.89 -3.71
CA ILE A 163 17.94 -7.33 -4.96
C ILE A 163 19.46 -7.37 -4.88
N SER A 164 20.10 -8.19 -5.71
CA SER A 164 21.57 -8.24 -5.78
C SER A 164 22.08 -8.39 -7.20
N PHE A 165 23.11 -7.61 -7.50
CA PHE A 165 23.83 -7.68 -8.77
C PHE A 165 24.97 -8.68 -8.68
N ALA A 166 25.26 -9.31 -9.82
CA ALA A 166 26.49 -10.07 -10.03
C ALA A 166 27.73 -9.16 -10.01
#